data_AF-A0A6J4PZD7-F1
#
_entry.id   AF-A0A6J4PZD7-F1
#
_cell.length_a   1.000
_cell.length_b   1.000
_cell.length_c   1.000
_cell.angle_alpha   90.00
_cell.angle_beta   90.00
_cell.angle_gamma   90.00
#
_symmetry.space_group_name_H-M   'P 1'
#
loop_
_entity.id
_entity.type
_entity.pdbx_description
1 polymer ?
#
loop_
_entity_poly.entity_id
_entity_poly.type
_entity_poly.pdbx_seq_one_letter_code
_entity_poly.pdbx_strand_id
1 'polypeptide(L)'
;MDPDTAQHARRASRRQLLGRASLGLGAAALTSLFNPALFGAGGGGGGGSAAGAGASPAGAAFKPPHFAPKAKRVIYLFQSGGPSHLDLFDHKPKLADLFGQDLPPSVRMGQRLTGMTSGQSTFPMVPSKFAFKQHGGSGMWVSELMPHTARVVDDLCFVRSMHTEAINHDPAITLM
;
A
#
# COMPACT_ATOMS: atom_id res chain seq x y z
N MET A 1 30.27 42.13 -24.79
CA MET A 1 29.05 41.33 -25.06
C MET A 1 27.86 42.08 -24.52
N ASP A 2 26.86 42.32 -25.36
CA ASP A 2 25.67 43.06 -25.00
C ASP A 2 24.86 42.28 -23.94
N PRO A 3 24.57 42.85 -22.75
CA PRO A 3 23.84 42.16 -21.69
C PRO A 3 22.48 41.63 -22.14
N ASP A 4 21.86 42.23 -23.15
CA ASP A 4 20.58 41.77 -23.71
C ASP A 4 20.73 40.46 -24.46
N THR A 5 21.81 40.28 -25.24
CA THR A 5 22.06 39.02 -25.96
C THR A 5 22.27 37.82 -25.04
N ALA A 6 22.91 38.03 -23.87
CA ALA A 6 23.07 36.99 -22.85
C ALA A 6 21.74 36.66 -22.16
N GLN A 7 20.86 37.65 -21.99
CA GLN A 7 19.52 37.45 -21.43
C GLN A 7 18.60 36.70 -22.42
N HIS A 8 18.71 36.98 -23.72
CA HIS A 8 18.02 36.27 -24.79
C HIS A 8 18.49 34.81 -24.92
N ALA A 9 19.79 34.55 -24.84
CA ALA A 9 20.34 33.19 -24.86
C ALA A 9 19.88 32.35 -23.66
N ARG A 10 19.75 32.96 -22.48
CA ARG A 10 19.18 32.30 -21.29
C ARG A 10 17.71 31.92 -21.52
N ARG A 11 16.90 32.85 -22.03
CA ARG A 11 15.46 32.64 -22.35
C ARG A 11 15.22 31.51 -23.36
N ALA A 12 16.20 31.18 -24.21
CA ALA A 12 16.11 30.11 -25.21
C ALA A 12 16.59 28.72 -24.72
N SER A 13 17.06 28.59 -23.47
CA SER A 13 17.59 27.31 -22.97
C SER A 13 16.48 26.31 -22.64
N ARG A 14 16.68 25.03 -23.04
CA ARG A 14 15.75 23.91 -22.76
C ARG A 14 15.42 23.79 -21.27
N ARG A 15 16.39 24.05 -20.39
CA ARG A 15 16.24 23.99 -18.93
C ARG A 15 15.25 25.05 -18.42
N GLN A 16 15.31 26.27 -18.96
CA GLN A 16 14.43 27.35 -18.56
C GLN A 16 13.01 27.17 -19.13
N LEU A 17 12.90 26.62 -20.35
CA LEU A 17 11.61 26.23 -20.92
C LEU A 17 10.92 25.15 -20.06
N LEU A 18 11.62 24.06 -19.73
CA LEU A 18 11.08 22.98 -18.90
C LEU A 18 10.75 23.46 -17.48
N GLY A 19 11.61 24.31 -16.89
CA GLY A 19 11.36 24.89 -15.57
C GLY A 19 10.17 25.84 -15.51
N ARG A 20 9.83 26.53 -16.61
CA ARG A 20 8.64 27.41 -16.67
C ARG A 20 7.38 26.64 -17.05
N ALA A 21 7.50 25.61 -17.90
CA ALA A 21 6.37 24.78 -18.32
C ALA A 21 5.84 23.90 -17.18
N SER A 22 6.70 23.42 -16.28
CA SER A 22 6.29 22.58 -15.14
C SER A 22 5.32 23.28 -14.19
N LEU A 23 5.53 24.58 -13.94
CA LEU A 23 4.63 25.39 -13.11
C LEU A 23 3.25 25.55 -13.75
N GLY A 24 3.19 25.76 -15.06
CA GLY A 24 1.92 25.89 -15.79
C GLY A 24 1.13 24.58 -15.82
N LEU A 25 1.79 23.46 -16.11
CA LEU A 25 1.17 22.13 -16.10
C LEU A 25 0.71 21.71 -14.70
N GLY A 26 1.52 21.99 -13.67
CA GLY A 26 1.16 21.74 -12.27
C GLY A 26 -0.04 22.56 -11.82
N ALA A 27 -0.10 23.85 -12.18
CA ALA A 27 -1.24 24.71 -11.87
C ALA A 27 -2.51 24.28 -12.60
N ALA A 28 -2.41 23.87 -13.87
CA ALA A 28 -3.54 23.33 -14.63
C ALA A 28 -4.07 22.01 -14.00
N ALA A 29 -3.16 21.11 -13.61
CA ALA A 29 -3.53 19.87 -12.91
C ALA A 29 -4.20 20.14 -11.56
N LEU A 30 -3.64 21.06 -10.75
CA LEU A 30 -4.21 21.43 -9.46
C LEU A 30 -5.60 22.08 -9.61
N THR A 31 -5.77 22.95 -10.60
CA THR A 31 -7.05 23.60 -10.89
C THR A 31 -8.10 22.57 -11.33
N SER A 32 -7.70 21.59 -12.14
CA SER A 32 -8.56 20.47 -12.55
C SER A 32 -9.01 19.61 -11.36
N LEU A 33 -8.12 19.39 -10.38
CA LEU A 33 -8.46 18.66 -9.16
C LEU A 33 -9.41 19.44 -8.23
N PHE A 34 -9.27 20.77 -8.15
CA PHE A 34 -10.15 21.61 -7.34
C PHE A 34 -11.51 21.87 -7.99
N ASN A 35 -11.58 21.88 -9.32
CA ASN A 35 -12.83 22.07 -10.05
C ASN A 35 -12.88 21.18 -11.32
N PRO A 36 -13.32 19.93 -11.17
CA PRO A 36 -13.41 18.99 -12.29
C PRO A 36 -14.40 19.44 -13.39
N ALA A 37 -15.35 20.33 -13.06
CA ALA A 37 -16.33 20.85 -14.00
C ALA A 37 -15.76 21.94 -14.95
N LEU A 38 -14.58 22.49 -14.65
CA LEU A 38 -13.95 23.59 -15.41
C LEU A 38 -13.47 23.15 -16.80
N PHE A 39 -13.22 21.85 -17.00
CA PHE A 39 -12.82 21.24 -18.27
C PHE A 39 -13.78 20.16 -18.77
N GLY A 40 -14.95 20.02 -18.12
CA GLY A 40 -15.98 19.10 -18.55
C GLY A 40 -16.61 19.56 -19.85
N ALA A 41 -16.26 18.92 -20.96
CA ALA A 41 -16.92 19.13 -22.25
C ALA A 41 -18.37 18.63 -22.16
N GLY A 42 -19.29 19.57 -21.98
CA GLY A 42 -20.74 19.37 -22.06
C GLY A 42 -21.41 20.67 -22.48
N GLY A 43 -21.44 20.90 -23.79
CA GLY A 43 -22.17 22.03 -24.38
C GLY A 43 -23.68 21.87 -24.25
N GLY A 44 -24.37 23.02 -24.22
CA GLY A 44 -25.80 23.11 -24.55
C GLY A 44 -26.69 23.39 -23.34
N GLY A 45 -27.38 24.52 -23.39
CA GLY A 45 -28.25 25.03 -22.33
C GLY A 45 -29.43 24.13 -21.94
N GLY A 46 -30.00 24.44 -20.77
CA GLY A 46 -31.28 23.90 -20.33
C GLY A 46 -31.31 23.67 -18.83
N GLY A 47 -32.13 24.45 -18.11
CA GLY A 47 -32.30 24.34 -16.67
C GLY A 47 -32.75 22.94 -16.23
N GLY A 48 -32.21 22.50 -15.09
CA GLY A 48 -32.60 21.25 -14.46
C GLY A 48 -31.85 21.06 -13.16
N SER A 49 -32.44 21.52 -12.05
CA SER A 49 -32.01 21.17 -10.70
C SER A 49 -32.08 19.66 -10.49
N ALA A 50 -30.95 19.06 -10.12
CA ALA A 50 -30.88 17.83 -9.34
C ALA A 50 -29.62 17.93 -8.48
N ALA A 51 -29.73 18.53 -7.29
CA ALA A 51 -29.93 17.80 -6.04
C ALA A 51 -28.76 16.84 -5.71
N GLY A 52 -27.91 17.30 -4.78
CA GLY A 52 -27.33 16.43 -3.76
C GLY A 52 -26.27 15.42 -4.21
N ALA A 53 -25.04 15.89 -4.42
CA ALA A 53 -23.86 15.07 -4.15
C ALA A 53 -22.89 15.93 -3.34
N GLY A 54 -22.80 15.64 -2.05
CA GLY A 54 -21.92 16.34 -1.12
C GLY A 54 -20.50 16.37 -1.67
N ALA A 55 -20.02 17.57 -1.94
CA ALA A 55 -18.62 17.84 -2.23
C ALA A 55 -17.80 17.32 -1.06
N SER A 56 -17.17 16.16 -1.24
CA SER A 56 -16.12 15.70 -0.35
C SER A 56 -14.90 16.60 -0.59
N PRO A 57 -14.26 17.12 0.46
CA PRO A 57 -13.11 17.99 0.30
C PRO A 57 -11.91 17.19 -0.20
N ALA A 58 -11.10 17.86 -1.02
CA ALA A 58 -9.70 17.53 -1.32
C ALA A 58 -9.40 16.19 -2.04
N GLY A 59 -9.27 16.27 -3.37
CA GLY A 59 -7.98 15.95 -4.02
C GLY A 59 -7.45 14.51 -3.98
N ALA A 60 -8.26 13.51 -3.70
CA ALA A 60 -7.85 12.12 -3.84
C ALA A 60 -8.63 11.45 -4.98
N ALA A 61 -7.93 10.92 -5.97
CA ALA A 61 -8.42 10.22 -7.15
C ALA A 61 -9.10 8.87 -6.84
N PHE A 62 -9.81 8.77 -5.71
CA PHE A 62 -10.49 7.56 -5.30
C PHE A 62 -11.96 7.68 -5.62
N LYS A 63 -12.45 6.69 -6.37
CA LYS A 63 -13.89 6.48 -6.59
C LYS A 63 -14.56 6.46 -5.22
N PRO A 64 -15.71 7.14 -5.03
CA PRO A 64 -16.44 7.04 -3.78
C PRO A 64 -16.69 5.56 -3.46
N PRO A 65 -16.54 5.12 -2.20
CA PRO A 65 -16.77 3.74 -1.83
C PRO A 65 -18.21 3.34 -2.17
N HIS A 66 -18.43 2.03 -2.39
CA HIS A 66 -19.76 1.48 -2.70
C HIS A 66 -20.81 1.79 -1.62
N PHE A 67 -20.36 2.04 -0.39
CA PHE A 67 -21.21 2.39 0.74
C PHE A 67 -20.64 3.62 1.46
N ALA A 68 -21.54 4.44 2.03
CA ALA A 68 -21.13 5.56 2.87
C ALA A 68 -20.29 5.06 4.06
N PRO A 69 -19.09 5.63 4.30
CA PRO A 69 -18.23 5.22 5.39
C PRO A 69 -18.92 5.47 6.74
N LYS A 70 -19.04 4.42 7.56
CA LYS A 70 -19.66 4.49 8.90
C LYS A 70 -18.65 4.79 10.01
N ALA A 71 -17.40 4.39 9.83
CA ALA A 71 -16.33 4.60 10.81
C ALA A 71 -15.93 6.08 10.87
N LYS A 72 -15.97 6.68 12.06
CA LYS A 72 -15.60 8.10 12.28
C LYS A 72 -14.18 8.28 12.82
N ARG A 73 -13.61 7.25 13.44
CA ARG A 73 -12.29 7.25 14.07
C ARG A 73 -11.66 5.87 13.90
N VAL A 74 -10.35 5.84 13.68
CA VAL A 74 -9.57 4.62 13.48
C VAL A 74 -8.37 4.67 14.41
N ILE A 75 -8.11 3.56 15.12
CA ILE A 75 -6.85 3.34 15.81
C ILE A 75 -6.03 2.42 14.91
N TYR A 76 -4.90 2.92 14.45
CA TYR A 76 -3.99 2.16 13.60
C TYR A 76 -2.76 1.74 14.41
N LEU A 77 -2.52 0.44 14.46
CA LEU A 77 -1.37 -0.15 15.15
C LEU A 77 -0.48 -0.83 14.12
N PHE A 78 0.69 -0.26 13.86
CA PHE A 78 1.71 -0.85 13.00
C PHE A 78 2.75 -1.57 13.84
N GLN A 79 2.74 -2.90 13.79
CA GLN A 79 3.58 -3.75 14.65
C GLN A 79 4.93 -4.08 13.99
N SER A 80 5.71 -3.05 13.63
CA SER A 80 7.09 -3.26 13.16
C SER A 80 7.92 -3.88 14.27
N GLY A 81 8.57 -5.02 13.99
CA GLY A 81 9.28 -5.81 14.99
C GLY A 81 8.37 -6.59 15.96
N GLY A 82 7.06 -6.65 15.70
CA GLY A 82 6.13 -7.51 16.42
C GLY A 82 6.30 -9.00 16.08
N PRO A 83 5.49 -9.89 16.69
CA PRO A 83 5.53 -11.31 16.40
C PRO A 83 5.21 -11.59 14.93
N SER A 84 5.80 -12.65 14.38
CA SER A 84 5.59 -13.06 12.98
C SER A 84 4.12 -13.38 12.72
N HIS A 85 3.58 -12.97 11.58
CA HIS A 85 2.23 -13.36 11.16
C HIS A 85 2.08 -14.89 11.01
N LEU A 86 3.17 -15.58 10.64
CA LEU A 86 3.24 -17.04 10.55
C LEU A 86 3.09 -17.73 11.92
N ASP A 87 3.38 -17.01 13.02
CA ASP A 87 3.24 -17.50 14.38
C ASP A 87 1.92 -17.08 15.04
N LEU A 88 1.15 -16.18 14.42
CA LEU A 88 -0.09 -15.62 14.98
C LEU A 88 -1.35 -16.12 14.27
N PHE A 89 -1.49 -15.84 12.97
CA PHE A 89 -2.76 -15.97 12.24
C PHE A 89 -2.64 -16.65 10.87
N ASP A 90 -1.42 -16.87 10.37
CA ASP A 90 -1.20 -17.46 9.04
C ASP A 90 -0.67 -18.89 9.13
N HIS A 91 -1.59 -19.84 9.35
CA HIS A 91 -1.25 -21.26 9.43
C HIS A 91 -0.75 -21.79 8.07
N LYS A 92 0.54 -22.18 8.02
CA LYS A 92 1.21 -22.75 6.84
C LYS A 92 1.68 -24.20 7.11
N PRO A 93 0.79 -25.21 7.07
CA PRO A 93 1.13 -26.58 7.46
C PRO A 93 2.23 -27.20 6.60
N LYS A 94 2.31 -26.83 5.31
CA LYS A 94 3.34 -27.31 4.37
C LYS A 94 4.77 -26.96 4.80
N LEU A 95 4.97 -25.94 5.64
CA LEU A 95 6.30 -25.62 6.17
C LEU A 95 6.85 -26.72 7.08
N ALA A 96 5.98 -27.54 7.69
CA ALA A 96 6.42 -28.69 8.49
C ALA A 96 7.11 -29.74 7.61
N ASP A 97 6.54 -30.04 6.44
CA ASP A 97 7.11 -30.99 5.47
C ASP A 97 8.44 -30.49 4.89
N LEU A 98 8.59 -29.16 4.83
CA LEU A 98 9.75 -28.47 4.28
C LEU A 98 10.79 -28.12 5.35
N PHE A 99 10.60 -28.54 6.60
CA PHE A 99 11.45 -28.14 7.71
C PHE A 99 12.91 -28.55 7.47
N GLY A 100 13.82 -27.57 7.57
CA GLY A 100 15.25 -27.78 7.37
C GLY A 100 15.70 -27.87 5.91
N GLN A 101 14.78 -27.92 4.95
CA GLN A 101 15.12 -27.79 3.53
C GLN A 101 15.53 -26.35 3.22
N ASP A 102 16.52 -26.19 2.36
CA ASP A 102 17.02 -24.87 1.98
C ASP A 102 15.98 -24.10 1.16
N LEU A 103 15.95 -22.77 1.33
CA LEU A 103 15.01 -21.90 0.64
C LEU A 103 15.20 -22.03 -0.88
N PRO A 104 14.14 -22.37 -1.66
CA PRO A 104 14.29 -22.55 -3.10
C PRO A 104 14.82 -21.28 -3.79
N PRO A 105 15.74 -21.40 -4.76
CA PRO A 105 16.26 -20.25 -5.51
C PRO A 105 15.18 -19.41 -6.18
N SER A 106 14.04 -20.03 -6.54
CA SER A 106 12.88 -19.37 -7.13
C SER A 106 12.19 -18.36 -6.20
N VAL A 107 12.38 -18.47 -4.88
CA VAL A 107 11.82 -17.50 -3.91
C VAL A 107 12.75 -16.31 -3.76
N ARG A 108 14.06 -16.55 -3.68
CA ARG A 108 15.04 -15.47 -3.51
C ARG A 108 15.22 -14.64 -4.77
N MET A 109 15.20 -15.26 -5.95
CA MET A 109 15.39 -14.59 -7.26
C MET A 109 16.58 -13.59 -7.28
N GLY A 110 17.64 -13.88 -6.54
CA GLY A 110 18.81 -12.99 -6.42
C GLY A 110 18.62 -11.75 -5.53
N GLN A 111 17.48 -11.59 -4.86
CA GLN A 111 17.24 -10.51 -3.92
C GLN A 111 18.21 -10.54 -2.74
N ARG A 112 18.56 -9.34 -2.26
CA ARG A 112 19.50 -9.14 -1.15
C ARG A 112 18.92 -9.66 0.16
N LEU A 113 19.67 -10.56 0.80
CA LEU A 113 19.37 -11.02 2.15
C LEU A 113 19.65 -9.93 3.19
N THR A 114 18.96 -10.02 4.32
CA THR A 114 19.24 -9.15 5.48
C THR A 114 20.70 -9.28 5.92
N GLY A 115 21.26 -8.24 6.54
CA GLY A 115 22.60 -8.32 7.11
C GLY A 115 22.75 -9.38 8.20
N MET A 116 21.64 -9.76 8.86
CA MET A 116 21.63 -10.80 9.90
C MET A 116 21.72 -12.22 9.34
N THR A 117 21.25 -12.42 8.10
CA THR A 117 21.22 -13.75 7.46
C THR A 117 22.23 -13.88 6.31
N SER A 118 22.82 -12.78 5.82
CA SER A 118 23.72 -12.80 4.66
C SER A 118 24.96 -13.68 4.81
N GLY A 119 25.41 -13.95 6.05
CA GLY A 119 26.55 -14.82 6.34
C GLY A 119 26.20 -16.30 6.56
N GLN A 120 24.92 -16.66 6.49
CA GLN A 120 24.50 -18.05 6.69
C GLN A 120 24.86 -18.91 5.47
N SER A 121 25.36 -20.11 5.72
CA SER A 121 25.66 -21.09 4.67
C SER A 121 24.41 -21.75 4.07
N THR A 122 23.32 -21.74 4.82
CA THR A 122 22.01 -22.29 4.44
C THR A 122 20.89 -21.39 4.99
N PHE A 123 19.74 -21.42 4.33
CA PHE A 123 18.52 -20.69 4.63
C PHE A 123 17.38 -21.68 4.85
N PRO A 124 17.41 -22.45 5.95
CA PRO A 124 16.42 -23.49 6.18
C PRO A 124 15.03 -22.88 6.32
N MET A 125 14.04 -23.48 5.68
CA MET A 125 12.64 -23.18 5.95
C MET A 125 12.28 -23.70 7.34
N VAL A 126 11.60 -22.86 8.12
CA VAL A 126 11.23 -23.15 9.51
C VAL A 126 9.71 -22.96 9.67
N PRO A 127 8.97 -23.98 10.12
CA PRO A 127 7.56 -23.82 10.45
C PRO A 127 7.41 -23.03 11.75
N SER A 128 6.19 -22.54 12.00
CA SER A 128 5.87 -22.06 13.34
C SER A 128 6.06 -23.19 14.36
N LYS A 129 6.59 -22.84 15.54
CA LYS A 129 6.75 -23.77 16.67
C LYS A 129 5.47 -23.90 17.49
N PHE A 130 4.52 -23.01 17.29
CA PHE A 130 3.30 -22.91 18.10
C PHE A 130 2.16 -23.70 17.48
N ALA A 131 1.30 -24.24 18.33
CA ALA A 131 0.11 -24.95 17.88
C ALA A 131 -0.94 -23.98 17.33
N PHE A 132 -1.65 -24.42 16.28
CA PHE A 132 -2.75 -23.69 15.68
C PHE A 132 -4.05 -24.50 15.82
N LYS A 133 -5.15 -23.79 16.04
CA LYS A 133 -6.51 -24.36 16.04
C LYS A 133 -7.47 -23.43 15.30
N GLN A 134 -8.54 -23.99 14.75
CA GLN A 134 -9.63 -23.20 14.20
C GLN A 134 -10.55 -22.73 15.32
N HIS A 135 -10.97 -21.48 15.26
CA HIS A 135 -11.85 -20.85 16.25
C HIS A 135 -13.03 -20.15 15.58
N GLY A 136 -14.11 -19.99 16.36
CA GLY A 136 -15.33 -19.29 15.92
C GLY A 136 -16.11 -20.04 14.84
N GLY A 137 -17.20 -19.43 14.40
CA GLY A 137 -17.98 -19.87 13.23
C GLY A 137 -17.25 -19.61 11.91
N SER A 138 -16.34 -18.64 11.88
CA SER A 138 -15.46 -18.37 10.73
C SER A 138 -14.43 -19.47 10.46
N GLY A 139 -14.14 -20.32 11.46
CA GLY A 139 -13.13 -21.37 11.34
C GLY A 139 -11.72 -20.82 11.14
N MET A 140 -11.45 -19.59 11.58
CA MET A 140 -10.16 -18.94 11.40
C MET A 140 -9.08 -19.64 12.22
N TRP A 141 -7.93 -19.89 11.59
CA TRP A 141 -6.76 -20.45 12.25
C TRP A 141 -6.09 -19.40 13.15
N VAL A 142 -5.95 -19.71 14.44
CA VAL A 142 -5.29 -18.85 15.41
C VAL A 142 -4.29 -19.66 16.22
N SER A 143 -3.12 -19.07 16.46
CA SER A 143 -2.07 -19.64 17.29
C SER A 143 -2.46 -19.67 18.77
N GLU A 144 -1.96 -20.66 19.50
CA GLU A 144 -2.11 -20.77 20.95
C GLU A 144 -1.58 -19.55 21.72
N LEU A 145 -0.72 -18.74 21.08
CA LEU A 145 -0.22 -17.47 21.63
C LEU A 145 -1.30 -16.39 21.79
N MET A 146 -2.43 -16.52 21.09
CA MET A 146 -3.48 -15.48 21.04
C MET A 146 -4.81 -15.97 21.65
N PRO A 147 -4.83 -16.52 22.89
CA PRO A 147 -6.00 -17.20 23.45
C PRO A 147 -7.18 -16.26 23.69
N HIS A 148 -6.91 -14.97 23.93
CA HIS A 148 -7.95 -13.95 24.12
C HIS A 148 -8.51 -13.47 22.79
N THR A 149 -7.67 -13.30 21.78
CA THR A 149 -8.10 -12.92 20.42
C THR A 149 -8.91 -14.03 19.76
N ALA A 150 -8.55 -15.30 20.00
CA ALA A 150 -9.30 -16.45 19.51
C ALA A 150 -10.77 -16.46 19.97
N ARG A 151 -11.10 -15.82 21.11
CA ARG A 151 -12.48 -15.73 21.62
C ARG A 151 -13.36 -14.74 20.87
N VAL A 152 -12.77 -13.81 20.13
CA VAL A 152 -13.47 -12.73 19.41
C VAL A 152 -13.24 -12.80 17.90
N VAL A 153 -12.79 -13.95 17.40
CA VAL A 153 -12.33 -14.07 16.00
C VAL A 153 -13.42 -13.79 14.97
N ASP A 154 -14.68 -14.05 15.32
CA ASP A 154 -15.84 -13.78 14.46
C ASP A 154 -16.22 -12.28 14.42
N ASP A 155 -15.72 -11.48 15.36
CA ASP A 155 -15.86 -10.01 15.36
C ASP A 155 -14.68 -9.32 14.63
N LEU A 156 -13.69 -10.10 14.17
CA LEU A 156 -12.51 -9.60 13.49
C LEU A 156 -12.59 -9.82 11.98
N CYS A 157 -12.07 -8.86 11.22
CA CYS A 157 -11.86 -9.01 9.79
C CYS A 157 -10.37 -9.24 9.52
N PHE A 158 -10.04 -10.38 8.92
CA PHE A 158 -8.67 -10.69 8.49
C PHE A 158 -8.51 -10.40 6.99
N VAL A 159 -7.63 -9.47 6.66
CA VAL A 159 -7.28 -9.17 5.27
C VAL A 159 -6.05 -10.00 4.88
N ARG A 160 -6.26 -11.04 4.07
CA ARG A 160 -5.21 -11.98 3.61
C ARG A 160 -4.92 -11.89 2.12
N SER A 161 -5.43 -10.85 1.45
CA SER A 161 -5.27 -10.63 0.02
C SER A 161 -4.01 -9.81 -0.34
N MET A 162 -3.22 -9.42 0.66
CA MET A 162 -1.99 -8.65 0.43
C MET A 162 -0.86 -9.58 -0.01
N HIS A 163 -0.13 -9.18 -1.04
CA HIS A 163 0.98 -9.95 -1.61
C HIS A 163 2.12 -9.00 -1.97
N THR A 164 3.35 -9.47 -1.77
CA THR A 164 4.57 -8.76 -2.17
C THR A 164 5.65 -9.78 -2.53
N GLU A 165 6.50 -9.39 -3.47
CA GLU A 165 7.67 -10.18 -3.88
C GLU A 165 8.89 -9.90 -3.00
N ALA A 166 8.82 -8.91 -2.11
CA ALA A 166 9.94 -8.54 -1.25
C ALA A 166 10.19 -9.63 -0.19
N ILE A 167 11.40 -10.19 -0.19
CA ILE A 167 11.79 -11.23 0.78
C ILE A 167 12.05 -10.70 2.20
N ASN A 168 12.24 -9.39 2.34
CA ASN A 168 12.56 -8.72 3.60
C ASN A 168 11.37 -7.87 4.05
N HIS A 169 11.16 -7.78 5.37
CA HIS A 169 10.06 -6.98 5.92
C HIS A 169 10.23 -5.47 5.68
N ASP A 170 11.43 -4.90 5.85
CA ASP A 170 11.65 -3.45 5.69
C ASP A 170 11.26 -2.93 4.29
N PRO A 171 11.66 -3.56 3.17
CA PRO A 171 11.13 -3.18 1.86
C PRO A 171 9.64 -3.50 1.70
N ALA A 172 9.17 -4.65 2.20
CA ALA A 172 7.77 -5.05 2.07
C ALA A 172 6.80 -4.03 2.68
N ILE A 173 7.14 -3.42 3.82
CA ILE A 173 6.28 -2.45 4.49
C ILE A 173 6.20 -1.11 3.74
N THR A 174 7.12 -0.80 2.82
CA THR A 174 7.06 0.44 2.02
C THR A 174 6.04 0.39 0.89
N LEU A 175 5.51 -0.81 0.61
CA LEU A 175 4.51 -1.07 -0.43
C LEU A 175 3.07 -1.15 0.13
N MET A 176 2.90 -1.02 1.44
CA MET A 176 1.61 -1.01 2.15
C MET A 176 1.20 0.41 2.50
#